data_AF-A0A077P3P7-F1
#
_entry.id   AF-A0A077P3P7-F1
#
_cell.length_a   1.000
_cell.length_b   1.000
_cell.length_c   1.000
_cell.angle_alpha   90.00
_cell.angle_beta   90.00
_cell.angle_gamma   90.00
#
_symmetry.space_group_name_H-M   'P 1'
#
loop_
_entity.id
_entity.type
_entity.pdbx_description
1 polymer ?
#
loop_
_entity_poly.entity_id
_entity_poly.type
_entity_poly.pdbx_seq_one_letter_code
_entity_poly.pdbx_strand_id
1 'polypeptide(L)'
;MLTITDSYKPGSKWVNSHWMSLNGKRDEFSRKDLYSLEKLSPLFTRSKINTIIDEIIEYVSQWQVLATEYEVPESLIDEVGSNLRLDL
;
A
#
# COMPACT_ATOMS: atom_id res chain seq x y z
N MET A 1 -15.14 2.15 22.60
CA MET A 1 -14.92 1.12 21.57
C MET A 1 -14.69 1.85 20.26
N LEU A 2 -13.43 2.20 19.96
CA LEU A 2 -12.93 2.76 18.69
C LEU A 2 -11.42 2.98 18.91
N THR A 3 -10.57 2.05 18.49
CA THR A 3 -9.14 2.29 18.21
C THR A 3 -8.60 1.14 17.36
N ILE A 4 -8.94 1.14 16.06
CA ILE A 4 -8.00 0.66 15.05
C ILE A 4 -7.16 1.90 14.77
N THR A 5 -6.10 2.08 15.54
CA THR A 5 -5.19 3.21 15.37
C THR A 5 -4.43 3.03 14.07
N ASP A 6 -4.68 3.93 13.13
CA ASP A 6 -3.76 4.29 12.05
C ASP A 6 -2.30 4.20 12.50
N SER A 7 -1.58 3.24 11.93
CA SER A 7 -0.13 3.08 12.10
C SER A 7 0.65 3.93 11.09
N TYR A 8 0.09 5.04 10.63
CA TYR A 8 0.74 5.95 9.69
C TYR A 8 0.86 7.34 10.31
N LYS A 9 2.10 7.74 10.62
CA LYS A 9 2.43 9.09 11.09
C LYS A 9 3.54 9.65 10.20
N PRO A 10 3.25 10.53 9.23
CA PRO A 10 4.29 11.14 8.42
C PRO A 10 5.27 11.92 9.30
N GLY A 11 6.57 11.69 9.11
CA GLY A 11 7.66 12.37 9.84
C GLY A 11 8.24 11.65 11.06
N SER A 12 7.68 10.51 11.51
CA SER A 12 8.30 9.70 12.57
C SER A 12 9.19 8.60 11.99
N LYS A 13 10.53 8.76 12.10
CA LYS A 13 11.53 7.75 11.66
C LYS A 13 11.29 6.34 12.21
N TRP A 14 10.60 6.24 13.36
CA TRP A 14 10.37 4.99 14.09
C TRP A 14 9.06 4.29 13.75
N VAL A 15 7.99 5.02 13.41
CA VAL A 15 6.69 4.42 13.05
C VAL A 15 6.65 4.04 11.57
N ASN A 16 7.33 4.81 10.71
CA ASN A 16 7.47 4.49 9.27
C ASN A 16 8.42 3.29 9.01
N SER A 17 9.11 2.78 10.05
CA SER A 17 10.06 1.67 9.95
C SER A 17 9.50 0.31 10.40
N HIS A 18 8.21 0.21 10.74
CA HIS A 18 7.60 -1.06 11.14
C HIS A 18 7.30 -2.00 9.97
N TRP A 19 7.57 -1.57 8.73
CA TRP A 19 7.35 -2.35 7.53
C TRP A 19 8.62 -2.95 6.93
N MET A 20 8.45 -4.08 6.25
CA MET A 20 9.52 -4.79 5.57
C MET A 20 10.11 -3.93 4.45
N SER A 21 11.44 -3.94 4.28
CA SER A 21 12.10 -3.32 3.13
C SER A 21 11.96 -4.18 1.88
N LEU A 22 11.60 -3.58 0.76
CA LEU A 22 11.56 -4.23 -0.55
C LEU A 22 12.81 -3.84 -1.34
N ASN A 23 13.64 -4.81 -1.73
CA ASN A 23 14.87 -4.57 -2.49
C ASN A 23 15.79 -3.50 -1.86
N GLY A 24 15.86 -3.45 -0.53
CA GLY A 24 16.63 -2.43 0.21
C GLY A 24 15.96 -1.05 0.30
N LYS A 25 14.83 -0.85 -0.38
CA LYS A 25 14.02 0.37 -0.29
C LYS A 25 12.93 0.22 0.76
N ARG A 26 12.70 1.28 1.53
CA ARG A 26 11.60 1.39 2.51
C ARG A 26 10.54 2.40 2.07
N ASP A 27 10.92 3.29 1.16
CA ASP A 27 10.06 4.29 0.55
C ASP A 27 10.50 4.50 -0.91
N GLU A 28 9.68 5.19 -1.71
CA GLU A 28 9.91 5.48 -3.14
C GLU A 28 10.28 4.24 -3.98
N PHE A 29 9.75 3.07 -3.60
CA PHE A 29 9.86 1.87 -4.42
C PHE A 29 8.86 1.92 -5.58
N SER A 30 9.28 1.37 -6.70
CA SER A 30 8.48 1.24 -7.93
C SER A 30 8.11 -0.21 -8.15
N ARG A 31 7.16 -0.50 -9.05
CA ARG A 31 6.89 -1.88 -9.50
C ARG A 31 8.12 -2.63 -10.00
N LYS A 32 9.13 -1.92 -10.54
CA LYS A 32 10.39 -2.56 -10.93
C LYS A 32 11.15 -3.16 -9.74
N ASP A 33 11.03 -2.57 -8.56
CA ASP A 33 11.64 -3.08 -7.34
C ASP A 33 10.96 -4.37 -6.87
N LEU A 34 9.67 -4.58 -7.18
CA LEU A 34 8.93 -5.81 -6.89
C LEU A 34 9.40 -6.99 -7.75
N TYR A 35 9.98 -6.75 -8.93
CA TYR A 35 10.57 -7.82 -9.76
C TYR A 35 11.81 -8.45 -9.11
N SER A 36 12.40 -7.85 -8.08
CA SER A 36 13.46 -8.50 -7.30
C SER A 36 13.00 -9.82 -6.67
N LEU A 37 11.70 -10.01 -6.46
CA LEU A 37 11.09 -11.23 -5.92
C LEU A 37 11.23 -12.44 -6.85
N GLU A 38 11.43 -12.23 -8.17
CA GLU A 38 11.69 -13.31 -9.13
C GLU A 38 12.89 -14.17 -8.71
N LYS A 39 13.87 -13.56 -8.01
CA LYS A 39 15.08 -14.24 -7.54
C LYS A 39 14.84 -15.14 -6.32
N LEU A 40 13.72 -14.97 -5.62
CA LEU A 40 13.42 -15.70 -4.39
C LEU A 40 12.76 -17.05 -4.66
N SER A 41 11.93 -17.15 -5.70
CA SER A 41 11.25 -18.38 -6.06
C SER A 41 10.76 -18.35 -7.51
N PRO A 42 10.83 -19.48 -8.25
CA PRO A 42 10.25 -19.59 -9.59
C PRO A 42 8.73 -19.38 -9.62
N LEU A 43 8.06 -19.40 -8.47
CA LEU A 43 6.64 -19.08 -8.34
C LEU A 43 6.33 -17.60 -8.57
N PHE A 44 7.29 -16.71 -8.32
CA PHE A 44 7.13 -15.26 -8.50
C PHE A 44 7.47 -14.85 -9.93
N THR A 45 6.66 -15.29 -10.88
CA THR A 45 6.81 -14.85 -12.27
C THR A 45 6.40 -13.38 -12.41
N ARG A 46 7.00 -12.66 -13.37
CA ARG A 46 6.66 -11.27 -13.65
C ARG A 46 5.18 -11.03 -13.88
N SER A 47 4.55 -11.95 -14.63
CA SER A 47 3.11 -11.93 -14.90
C SER A 47 2.31 -11.99 -13.60
N LYS A 48 2.64 -12.95 -12.72
CA LYS A 48 1.97 -13.11 -11.43
C LYS A 48 2.16 -11.89 -10.52
N ILE A 49 3.38 -11.35 -10.45
CA ILE A 49 3.68 -10.13 -9.70
C ILE A 49 2.81 -8.99 -10.22
N ASN A 50 2.74 -8.80 -11.54
CA ASN A 50 1.95 -7.74 -12.13
C ASN A 50 0.45 -7.90 -11.86
N THR A 51 -0.11 -9.08 -12.07
CA THR A 51 -1.52 -9.38 -11.78
C THR A 51 -1.87 -9.04 -10.33
N ILE A 52 -1.07 -9.50 -9.37
CA ILE A 52 -1.32 -9.22 -7.95
C ILE A 52 -1.27 -7.72 -7.65
N ILE A 53 -0.30 -7.00 -8.23
CA ILE A 53 -0.20 -5.55 -8.04
C ILE A 53 -1.43 -4.84 -8.62
N ASP A 54 -1.83 -5.18 -9.84
CA ASP A 54 -2.98 -4.55 -10.50
C ASP A 54 -4.28 -4.83 -9.74
N GLU A 55 -4.50 -6.07 -9.30
CA GLU A 55 -5.65 -6.44 -8.46
C GLU A 55 -5.69 -5.61 -7.17
N ILE A 56 -4.56 -5.47 -6.47
CA ILE A 56 -4.49 -4.68 -5.25
C ILE A 56 -4.77 -3.20 -5.54
N ILE A 57 -4.20 -2.63 -6.59
CA ILE A 57 -4.47 -1.24 -6.99
C ILE A 57 -5.96 -1.06 -7.29
N GLU A 58 -6.56 -2.00 -8.03
CA GLU A 58 -7.99 -1.96 -8.35
C GLU A 58 -8.84 -1.94 -7.08
N TYR A 59 -8.61 -2.87 -6.13
CA TYR A 59 -9.38 -2.91 -4.89
C TYR A 59 -9.15 -1.68 -4.00
N VAL A 60 -7.90 -1.24 -3.86
CA VAL A 60 -7.55 -0.10 -3.01
C VAL A 60 -8.06 1.22 -3.62
N SER A 61 -8.18 1.31 -4.95
CA SER A 61 -8.78 2.48 -5.61
C SER A 61 -10.26 2.69 -5.25
N GLN A 62 -10.95 1.66 -4.77
CA GLN A 62 -12.34 1.74 -4.31
C GLN A 62 -12.48 2.33 -2.91
N TRP A 63 -11.37 2.63 -2.21
CA TRP A 63 -11.36 3.17 -0.85
C TRP A 63 -12.36 4.30 -0.65
N GLN A 64 -12.35 5.32 -1.51
CA GLN A 64 -13.21 6.49 -1.34
C GLN A 64 -14.70 6.12 -1.41
N VAL A 65 -15.06 5.23 -2.34
CA VAL A 65 -16.46 4.76 -2.53
C VAL A 65 -16.92 3.99 -1.29
N LEU A 66 -16.13 3.01 -0.87
CA LEU A 66 -16.46 2.16 0.27
C LEU A 66 -16.47 2.98 1.57
N ALA A 67 -15.48 3.85 1.79
CA ALA A 67 -15.42 4.66 3.00
C ALA A 67 -16.58 5.66 3.10
N THR A 68 -17.05 6.18 1.95
CA THR A 68 -18.26 7.00 1.89
C THR A 68 -19.51 6.16 2.22
N GLU A 69 -19.63 4.96 1.65
CA GLU A 69 -20.74 4.03 1.90
C GLU A 69 -20.85 3.64 3.39
N TYR A 70 -19.72 3.46 4.07
CA TYR A 70 -19.66 3.12 5.49
C TYR A 70 -19.58 4.34 6.44
N GLU A 71 -19.89 5.54 5.93
CA GLU A 71 -19.97 6.78 6.73
C GLU A 71 -18.68 7.12 7.51
N VAL A 72 -17.52 6.82 6.92
CA VAL A 72 -16.23 7.22 7.47
C VAL A 72 -16.13 8.75 7.44
N PRO A 73 -15.58 9.40 8.50
CA PRO A 73 -15.39 10.85 8.50
C PRO A 73 -14.58 11.34 7.29
N GLU A 74 -15.06 12.37 6.60
CA GLU A 74 -14.46 12.91 5.37
C GLU A 74 -12.97 13.23 5.53
N SER A 75 -12.57 13.83 6.66
CA SER A 75 -11.18 14.10 6.97
C SER A 75 -10.28 12.86 6.93
N LEU A 76 -10.82 11.70 7.35
CA LEU A 76 -10.09 10.44 7.36
C LEU A 76 -10.09 9.79 5.97
N ILE A 77 -11.18 9.93 5.22
CA ILE A 77 -11.24 9.48 3.81
C ILE A 77 -10.14 10.18 3.00
N ASP A 78 -10.03 11.50 3.14
CA ASP A 78 -9.05 12.33 2.45
C ASP A 78 -7.61 12.03 2.91
N GLU A 79 -7.40 11.91 4.23
CA GLU A 79 -6.08 11.57 4.78
C GLU A 79 -5.60 10.22 4.24
N VAL A 80 -6.40 9.16 4.36
CA VAL A 80 -6.03 7.83 3.85
C VAL A 80 -5.87 7.86 2.34
N GLY A 81 -6.83 8.45 1.62
CA GLY A 81 -6.84 8.52 0.16
C GLY A 81 -5.59 9.20 -0.42
N SER A 82 -5.13 10.28 0.21
CA SER A 82 -3.91 10.99 -0.19
C SER A 82 -2.63 10.18 -0.02
N ASN A 83 -2.65 9.14 0.81
CA ASN A 83 -1.51 8.26 1.09
C ASN A 83 -1.54 6.94 0.30
N LEU A 84 -2.62 6.65 -0.43
CA LEU A 84 -2.72 5.44 -1.26
C LEU A 84 -1.83 5.54 -2.50
N ARG A 85 -0.97 4.54 -2.70
CA ARG A 85 -0.06 4.46 -3.85
C ARG A 85 -0.73 3.70 -4.99
N LEU A 86 -1.49 4.41 -5.81
CA LEU A 86 -2.22 3.83 -6.94
C LEU A 86 -1.41 3.78 -8.25
N ASP A 87 -0.23 4.42 -8.29
CA ASP A 87 0.66 4.49 -9.45
C ASP A 87 1.96 3.69 -9.23
N LEU A 88 1.81 2.37 -9.01
CA LEU A 88 2.93 1.46 -8.75
C LEU A 88 3.45 0.75 -10.00
#